data_AF-A0A932WQV9-F1
#
_entry.id   AF-A0A932WQV9-F1
#
_cell.length_a   1.000
_cell.length_b   1.000
_cell.length_c   1.000
_cell.angle_alpha   90.00
_cell.angle_beta   90.00
_cell.angle_gamma   90.00
#
_symmetry.space_group_name_H-M   'P 1'
#
loop_
_entity.id
_entity.type
_entity.pdbx_description
1 polymer ?
#
loop_
_entity_poly.entity_id
_entity_poly.type
_entity_poly.pdbx_seq_one_letter_code
_entity_poly.pdbx_strand_id
1 'polypeptide(L)'
;MFGQLLPCGGGDAIPLVRPRLVVGRNADCDVCLPLGTVSSKHCLLEMRSGVWHVSDLASRNGIRIDGVRCQEGKLSPGAVLWIATQRFQVDYVLEAAARPPAARSPVPSPSLQAAANLRESDTTEVEPPPRHQELPVRARRGGAAGGHSLGELIPCGGGSPIPLTKRNLLVGRAPACDITLPSPQVSSKHCQLEFKGGFWHVRDLGSTNGIRVDGIVHLAKFLRPGEILSIAKLRFEIAYSPLEDEPPQEENPFALSLMEKAGIARRGSPAAEPRLPREPDDEPARKRWSIDETGTL
;
A
#
# COMPACT_ATOMS: atom_id res chain seq x y z
N MET A 1 -6.52 28.72 -4.77
CA MET A 1 -6.04 27.34 -4.99
C MET A 1 -5.65 27.25 -6.45
N PHE A 2 -4.43 26.79 -6.77
CA PHE A 2 -3.87 26.83 -8.14
C PHE A 2 -4.07 25.51 -8.90
N GLY A 3 -4.85 24.59 -8.34
CA GLY A 3 -5.04 23.22 -8.83
C GLY A 3 -4.78 22.19 -7.74
N GLN A 4 -4.70 20.93 -8.15
CA GLN A 4 -4.43 19.79 -7.29
C GLN A 4 -3.74 18.67 -8.07
N LEU A 5 -2.98 17.83 -7.36
CA LEU A 5 -2.47 16.57 -7.88
C LEU A 5 -3.36 15.45 -7.38
N LEU A 6 -3.96 14.71 -8.31
CA LEU A 6 -4.82 13.57 -8.01
C LEU A 6 -3.99 12.28 -8.06
N PRO A 7 -3.77 11.58 -6.94
CA PRO A 7 -3.05 10.32 -6.96
C PRO A 7 -3.80 9.27 -7.79
N CYS A 8 -3.17 8.74 -8.83
CA CYS A 8 -3.84 7.73 -9.67
C CYS A 8 -4.00 6.36 -8.99
N GLY A 9 -3.32 6.15 -7.87
CA GLY A 9 -3.38 4.91 -7.07
C GLY A 9 -4.30 4.98 -5.85
N GLY A 10 -5.16 6.01 -5.76
CA GLY A 10 -5.99 6.28 -4.59
C GLY A 10 -5.30 7.15 -3.53
N GLY A 11 -6.10 7.76 -2.65
CA GLY A 11 -5.66 8.69 -1.61
C GLY A 11 -6.20 10.11 -1.81
N ASP A 12 -5.85 10.99 -0.87
CA ASP A 12 -6.33 12.38 -0.88
C ASP A 12 -5.68 13.20 -1.99
N ALA A 13 -6.47 14.07 -2.61
CA ALA A 13 -5.98 15.06 -3.56
C ALA A 13 -4.98 15.99 -2.85
N ILE A 14 -3.82 16.22 -3.47
CA ILE A 14 -2.80 17.10 -2.91
C ILE A 14 -3.05 18.52 -3.46
N PRO A 15 -3.47 19.47 -2.62
CA PRO A 15 -3.80 20.81 -3.08
C PRO A 15 -2.54 21.59 -3.46
N LEU A 16 -2.55 22.23 -4.64
CA LEU A 16 -1.49 23.14 -5.05
C LEU A 16 -1.81 24.54 -4.50
N VAL A 17 -1.35 24.77 -3.27
CA VAL A 17 -1.74 25.95 -2.46
C VAL A 17 -0.92 27.21 -2.75
N ARG A 18 0.26 27.09 -3.36
CA ARG A 18 1.17 28.20 -3.71
C ARG A 18 1.56 28.11 -5.18
N PRO A 19 1.98 29.21 -5.82
CA PRO A 19 2.43 29.19 -7.22
C PRO A 19 3.81 28.55 -7.41
N ARG A 20 4.53 28.27 -6.33
CA ARG A 20 5.82 27.58 -6.34
C ARG A 20 5.86 26.61 -5.17
N LEU A 21 6.11 25.33 -5.45
CA LEU A 21 6.03 24.24 -4.47
C LEU A 21 7.20 23.28 -4.68
N VAL A 22 7.97 23.02 -3.63
CA VAL A 22 8.97 21.95 -3.64
C VAL A 22 8.30 20.64 -3.26
N VAL A 23 8.45 19.63 -4.11
CA VAL A 23 7.99 18.27 -3.85
C VAL A 23 9.18 17.41 -3.47
N GLY A 24 9.07 16.67 -2.37
CA GLY A 24 10.17 15.85 -1.88
C GLY A 24 9.79 14.93 -0.74
N ARG A 25 10.76 14.12 -0.32
CA ARG A 25 10.58 13.13 0.75
C ARG A 25 10.61 13.75 2.14
N ASN A 26 11.34 14.84 2.30
CA ASN A 26 11.53 15.45 3.60
C ASN A 26 10.30 16.28 3.99
N ALA A 27 10.06 16.40 5.30
CA ALA A 27 8.95 17.18 5.84
C ALA A 27 9.13 18.71 5.67
N ASP A 28 10.30 19.17 5.24
CA ASP A 28 10.58 20.58 4.92
C ASP A 28 10.09 20.98 3.51
N CYS A 29 9.62 20.03 2.71
CA CYS A 29 9.06 20.28 1.38
C CYS A 29 7.59 20.71 1.48
N ASP A 30 7.16 21.60 0.57
CA ASP A 30 5.76 22.05 0.51
C ASP A 30 4.78 20.89 0.25
N VAL A 31 5.21 19.91 -0.57
CA VAL A 31 4.52 18.66 -0.78
C VAL A 31 5.43 17.52 -0.32
N CYS A 32 5.08 16.93 0.82
CA CYS A 32 5.81 15.82 1.41
C CYS A 32 5.28 14.49 0.89
N LEU A 33 6.11 13.77 0.13
CA LEU A 33 5.89 12.40 -0.32
C LEU A 33 6.90 11.49 0.39
N PRO A 34 6.60 10.95 1.61
CA PRO A 34 7.56 10.31 2.50
C PRO A 34 7.95 8.89 2.05
N LEU A 35 8.37 8.76 0.79
CA LEU A 35 8.65 7.52 0.10
C LEU A 35 10.15 7.42 -0.19
N GLY A 36 10.73 6.24 -0.01
CA GLY A 36 12.17 6.02 -0.22
C GLY A 36 12.64 6.20 -1.66
N THR A 37 11.72 6.09 -2.62
CA THR A 37 11.96 6.33 -4.05
C THR A 37 11.98 7.83 -4.39
N VAL A 38 11.42 8.69 -3.54
CA VAL A 38 11.45 10.13 -3.72
C VAL A 38 12.73 10.69 -3.09
N SER A 39 13.32 11.71 -3.72
CA SER A 39 14.52 12.38 -3.19
C SER A 39 14.11 13.39 -2.12
N SER A 40 15.04 13.74 -1.22
CA SER A 40 14.81 14.71 -0.14
C SER A 40 14.09 15.98 -0.63
N LYS A 41 14.61 16.57 -1.71
CA LYS A 41 13.96 17.54 -2.59
C LYS A 41 14.01 16.91 -3.99
N HIS A 42 12.87 16.58 -4.57
CA HIS A 42 12.81 15.77 -5.79
C HIS A 42 12.54 16.61 -7.01
N CYS A 43 11.49 17.43 -6.98
CA CYS A 43 11.19 18.34 -8.08
C CYS A 43 10.57 19.64 -7.57
N LEU A 44 10.64 20.67 -8.40
CA LEU A 44 9.98 21.94 -8.20
C LEU A 44 8.76 22.00 -9.12
N LEU A 45 7.61 22.36 -8.59
CA LEU A 45 6.45 22.79 -9.35
C LEU A 45 6.38 24.31 -9.33
N GLU A 46 6.26 24.94 -10.49
CA GLU A 46 6.15 26.38 -10.63
C GLU A 46 5.06 26.77 -11.64
N MET A 47 4.15 27.65 -11.24
CA MET A 47 3.11 28.21 -12.10
C MET A 47 3.71 29.38 -12.89
N ARG A 48 3.82 29.23 -14.21
CA ARG A 48 4.35 30.25 -15.14
C ARG A 48 3.29 30.56 -16.19
N SER A 49 2.88 31.83 -16.30
CA SER A 49 1.91 32.29 -17.31
C SER A 49 0.61 31.46 -17.35
N GLY A 50 0.09 31.07 -16.17
CA GLY A 50 -1.15 30.28 -16.05
C GLY A 50 -0.98 28.79 -16.31
N VAL A 51 0.24 28.29 -16.42
CA VAL A 51 0.56 26.89 -16.70
C VAL A 51 1.53 26.35 -15.65
N TRP A 52 1.30 25.13 -15.18
CA TRP A 52 2.25 24.44 -14.31
C TRP A 52 3.46 23.92 -15.08
N HIS A 53 4.65 24.20 -14.57
CA HIS A 53 5.91 23.63 -15.01
C HIS A 53 6.48 22.79 -13.88
N VAL A 54 7.14 21.68 -14.24
CA VAL A 54 7.89 20.85 -13.30
C VAL A 54 9.37 20.84 -13.70
N SER A 55 10.25 20.95 -12.71
CA SER A 55 11.71 20.84 -12.88
C SER A 55 12.27 19.81 -11.91
N ASP A 56 13.04 18.84 -12.39
CA ASP A 56 13.73 17.85 -11.58
C ASP A 56 14.92 18.50 -10.84
N LEU A 57 15.02 18.27 -9.53
CA LEU A 57 16.07 18.84 -8.68
C LEU A 57 17.21 17.83 -8.48
N ALA A 58 17.70 17.25 -9.59
CA ALA A 58 18.70 16.18 -9.60
C ALA A 58 18.26 14.95 -8.77
N SER A 59 17.03 14.51 -9.02
CA SER A 59 16.46 13.40 -8.26
C SER A 59 17.03 12.04 -8.70
N ARG A 60 17.03 11.05 -7.80
CA ARG A 60 17.60 9.72 -8.09
C ARG A 60 16.83 8.96 -9.16
N ASN A 61 15.49 9.08 -9.15
CA ASN A 61 14.60 8.32 -10.02
C ASN A 61 14.01 9.14 -11.17
N GLY A 62 14.19 10.47 -11.15
CA GLY A 62 13.68 11.40 -12.14
C GLY A 62 12.17 11.64 -12.05
N ILE A 63 11.73 12.59 -12.85
CA ILE A 63 10.33 12.86 -13.17
C ILE A 63 9.97 12.33 -14.56
N ARG A 64 8.68 12.03 -14.80
CA ARG A 64 8.17 11.73 -16.15
C ARG A 64 6.84 12.45 -16.37
N ILE A 65 6.58 12.89 -17.60
CA ILE A 65 5.31 13.49 -17.99
C ILE A 65 4.77 12.64 -19.14
N ASP A 66 3.54 12.12 -18.96
CA ASP A 66 2.87 11.25 -19.93
C ASP A 66 3.75 10.07 -20.39
N GLY A 67 4.55 9.54 -19.45
CA GLY A 67 5.46 8.40 -19.67
C GLY A 67 6.87 8.78 -20.13
N VAL A 68 7.12 10.03 -20.55
CA VAL A 68 8.42 10.49 -21.03
C VAL A 68 9.24 11.10 -19.90
N ARG A 69 10.45 10.59 -19.66
CA ARG A 69 11.37 11.14 -18.66
C ARG A 69 11.92 12.49 -19.13
N CYS A 70 11.93 13.49 -18.26
CA CYS A 70 12.39 14.84 -18.58
C CYS A 70 13.10 15.46 -17.37
N GLN A 71 13.90 16.51 -17.60
CA GLN A 71 14.47 17.35 -16.54
C GLN A 71 13.61 18.57 -16.25
N GLU A 72 12.90 19.07 -17.26
CA GLU A 72 11.89 20.11 -17.14
C GLU A 72 10.75 19.78 -18.09
N GLY A 73 9.52 20.14 -17.75
CA GLY A 73 8.40 20.02 -18.67
C GLY A 73 7.16 20.79 -18.25
N LYS A 74 6.32 21.05 -19.24
CA LYS A 74 5.01 21.68 -19.08
C LYS A 74 3.99 20.63 -18.67
N LEU A 75 3.19 20.94 -17.65
CA LEU A 75 2.08 20.12 -17.17
C LEU A 75 0.78 20.73 -17.66
N SER A 76 0.18 20.14 -18.69
CA SER A 76 -1.18 20.52 -19.14
C SER A 76 -2.24 19.95 -18.18
N PRO A 77 -3.45 20.52 -18.12
CA PRO A 77 -4.55 19.91 -17.37
C PRO A 77 -4.80 18.48 -17.84
N GLY A 78 -4.96 17.55 -16.90
CA GLY A 78 -5.12 16.13 -17.15
C GLY A 78 -3.82 15.36 -17.44
N ALA A 79 -2.67 16.04 -17.57
CA ALA A 79 -1.39 15.38 -17.79
C ALA A 79 -1.03 14.45 -16.62
N VAL A 80 -0.32 13.37 -16.92
CA VAL A 80 0.11 12.38 -15.94
C VAL A 80 1.56 12.63 -15.55
N LEU A 81 1.75 13.22 -14.37
CA LEU A 81 3.06 13.45 -13.77
C LEU A 81 3.49 12.22 -12.95
N TRP A 82 4.67 11.71 -13.26
CA TRP A 82 5.37 10.74 -12.43
C TRP A 82 6.45 11.45 -11.61
N ILE A 83 6.43 11.22 -10.30
CA ILE A 83 7.47 11.62 -9.36
C ILE A 83 8.07 10.35 -8.78
N ALA A 84 9.28 10.00 -9.20
CA ALA A 84 9.84 8.66 -9.00
C ALA A 84 8.88 7.55 -9.49
N THR A 85 8.27 6.82 -8.57
CA THR A 85 7.33 5.71 -8.85
C THR A 85 5.87 6.12 -8.68
N GLN A 86 5.60 7.31 -8.17
CA GLN A 86 4.24 7.79 -7.90
C GLN A 86 3.66 8.48 -9.11
N ARG A 87 2.38 8.23 -9.38
CA ARG A 87 1.65 8.75 -10.53
C ARG A 87 0.54 9.70 -10.08
N PHE A 88 0.57 10.91 -10.60
CA PHE A 88 -0.39 11.95 -10.30
C PHE A 88 -1.00 12.48 -11.58
N GLN A 89 -2.32 12.59 -11.62
CA GLN A 89 -3.01 13.36 -12.65
C GLN A 89 -3.06 14.82 -12.20
N VAL A 90 -2.58 15.72 -13.05
CA VAL A 90 -2.57 17.15 -12.75
C VAL A 90 -3.95 17.71 -13.07
N ASP A 91 -4.65 18.23 -12.06
CA ASP A 91 -5.99 18.80 -12.20
C ASP A 91 -5.95 20.28 -11.86
N TYR A 92 -6.12 21.13 -12.87
CA TYR A 92 -6.21 22.57 -12.71
C TYR A 92 -6.91 23.18 -13.92
N VAL A 93 -7.51 24.35 -13.73
CA VAL A 93 -8.15 25.10 -14.81
C VAL A 93 -7.11 26.02 -15.42
N LEU A 94 -6.95 25.98 -16.75
CA LEU A 94 -6.22 27.01 -17.47
C LEU A 94 -7.02 28.30 -17.38
N GLU A 95 -6.54 29.24 -16.59
CA GLU A 95 -7.04 30.60 -16.65
C GLU A 95 -6.63 31.15 -18.02
N ALA A 96 -7.60 31.34 -18.92
CA ALA A 96 -7.34 31.91 -20.22
C ALA A 96 -6.68 33.26 -19.99
N ALA A 97 -5.43 33.40 -20.42
CA ALA A 97 -4.71 34.66 -20.36
C ALA A 97 -5.63 35.73 -20.95
N ALA A 98 -6.06 36.68 -20.11
CA ALA A 98 -6.67 37.89 -20.60
C ALA A 98 -5.72 38.44 -21.66
N ARG A 99 -6.19 38.44 -22.92
CA ARG A 99 -5.44 39.00 -24.04
C ARG A 99 -4.88 40.34 -23.56
N PRO A 100 -3.57 40.59 -23.57
CA PRO A 100 -3.09 41.94 -23.33
C PRO A 100 -3.85 42.86 -24.30
N PRO A 101 -4.46 43.97 -23.86
CA PRO A 101 -5.14 44.88 -24.78
C PRO A 101 -4.14 45.17 -25.89
N ALA A 102 -4.55 44.85 -27.13
CA ALA A 102 -3.70 44.82 -28.29
C ALA A 102 -2.75 46.01 -28.27
N ALA A 103 -1.46 45.75 -27.99
CA ALA A 103 -0.43 46.71 -28.26
C ALA A 103 -0.50 46.93 -29.76
N ARG A 104 -1.00 48.11 -30.14
CA ARG A 104 -1.09 48.58 -31.50
C ARG A 104 0.32 48.48 -32.10
N SER A 105 0.56 47.47 -32.93
CA SER A 105 1.69 47.51 -33.84
C SER A 105 1.50 48.74 -34.74
N PRO A 106 2.51 49.61 -34.90
CA PRO A 106 2.43 50.72 -35.85
C PRO A 106 2.26 50.15 -37.26
N VAL A 107 1.29 50.68 -37.99
CA VAL A 107 1.16 50.52 -39.44
C VAL A 107 2.46 50.96 -40.13
N PRO A 108 3.10 50.12 -40.96
CA PRO A 108 4.01 50.62 -41.97
C PRO A 108 3.18 51.07 -43.20
N SER A 109 3.18 52.37 -43.44
CA SER A 109 2.78 52.97 -44.73
C SER A 109 3.85 52.71 -45.80
N PRO A 110 3.50 52.80 -47.10
CA PRO A 110 4.07 51.97 -48.15
C PRO A 110 5.24 52.63 -48.88
N SER A 111 6.12 51.81 -49.46
CA SER A 111 7.00 52.24 -50.55
C SER A 111 7.13 51.16 -51.61
N LEU A 112 6.55 51.48 -52.78
CA LEU A 112 6.69 50.81 -54.07
C LEU A 112 8.15 50.81 -54.56
N GLN A 113 8.58 49.68 -55.13
CA GLN A 113 9.20 49.51 -56.46
C GLN A 113 9.71 48.06 -56.56
N ALA A 114 9.11 47.16 -57.33
CA ALA A 114 8.96 47.06 -58.79
C ALA A 114 10.00 46.12 -59.43
N ALA A 115 9.48 45.40 -60.43
CA ALA A 115 10.12 44.53 -61.43
C ALA A 115 10.48 43.11 -60.97
N ALA A 116 10.27 42.05 -61.75
CA ALA A 116 9.47 41.78 -62.93
C ALA A 116 9.60 40.27 -63.20
N ASN A 117 8.56 39.70 -63.80
CA ASN A 117 8.61 38.60 -64.78
C ASN A 117 8.77 37.12 -64.33
N LEU A 118 7.66 36.41 -64.58
CA LEU A 118 7.49 35.33 -65.57
C LEU A 118 7.38 33.89 -65.06
N ARG A 119 6.30 33.26 -65.55
CA ARG A 119 6.08 31.83 -65.85
C ARG A 119 5.85 30.93 -64.64
N GLU A 120 5.05 29.88 -64.67
CA GLU A 120 3.97 29.29 -65.49
C GLU A 120 3.67 28.00 -64.69
N SER A 121 2.43 27.50 -64.70
CA SER A 121 2.03 26.07 -64.63
C SER A 121 2.88 25.07 -63.83
N ASP A 122 2.39 24.13 -63.06
CA ASP A 122 1.08 23.52 -62.84
C ASP A 122 1.39 22.36 -61.87
N THR A 123 0.36 21.88 -61.23
CA THR A 123 0.25 20.74 -60.32
C THR A 123 1.24 19.58 -60.49
N THR A 124 1.78 19.06 -59.39
CA THR A 124 1.41 17.69 -58.97
C THR A 124 1.65 17.45 -57.48
N GLU A 125 0.63 16.80 -56.93
CA GLU A 125 0.30 16.46 -55.56
C GLU A 125 1.30 15.47 -54.96
N VAL A 126 1.82 15.75 -53.75
CA VAL A 126 2.56 14.77 -52.94
C VAL A 126 1.64 14.26 -51.84
N GLU A 127 1.32 12.98 -51.98
CA GLU A 127 0.56 12.08 -51.13
C GLU A 127 0.96 12.14 -49.63
N PRO A 128 -0.01 12.19 -48.68
CA PRO A 128 0.29 12.08 -47.26
C PRO A 128 0.49 10.61 -46.82
N PRO A 129 1.44 10.31 -45.90
CA PRO A 129 1.66 8.95 -45.41
C PRO A 129 0.51 8.44 -44.51
N PRO A 130 0.34 7.11 -44.40
CA PRO A 130 -0.91 6.48 -44.01
C PRO A 130 -1.26 6.59 -42.52
N ARG A 131 -2.57 6.77 -42.28
CA ARG A 131 -3.23 6.63 -40.98
C ARG A 131 -3.11 5.19 -40.48
N HIS A 132 -2.46 4.99 -39.33
CA HIS A 132 -2.56 3.75 -38.59
C HIS A 132 -4.01 3.54 -38.16
N GLN A 133 -4.56 2.40 -38.58
CA GLN A 133 -5.91 1.95 -38.30
C GLN A 133 -6.11 1.77 -36.79
N GLU A 134 -7.04 2.53 -36.23
CA GLU A 134 -7.60 2.29 -34.90
C GLU A 134 -8.41 0.99 -34.94
N LEU A 135 -7.89 -0.05 -34.29
CA LEU A 135 -8.63 -1.27 -34.03
C LEU A 135 -9.74 -0.97 -33.00
N PRO A 136 -10.99 -1.43 -33.21
CA PRO A 136 -12.11 -1.07 -32.36
C PRO A 136 -11.92 -1.60 -30.93
N VAL A 137 -12.09 -0.69 -29.97
CA VAL A 137 -12.29 -1.00 -28.54
C VAL A 137 -13.51 -1.90 -28.42
N ARG A 138 -13.26 -3.20 -28.40
CA ARG A 138 -14.25 -4.20 -28.02
C ARG A 138 -14.29 -4.20 -26.50
N ALA A 139 -15.38 -3.68 -25.95
CA ALA A 139 -15.76 -3.82 -24.57
C ALA A 139 -15.62 -5.28 -24.14
N ARG A 140 -14.60 -5.58 -23.31
CA ARG A 140 -14.51 -6.86 -22.61
C ARG A 140 -15.27 -6.73 -21.29
N ARG A 141 -16.58 -6.95 -21.38
CA ARG A 141 -17.33 -7.62 -20.31
C ARG A 141 -17.05 -9.12 -20.43
N GLY A 142 -16.74 -9.76 -19.30
CA GLY A 142 -16.90 -11.21 -19.12
C GLY A 142 -15.62 -12.04 -19.06
N GLY A 143 -15.17 -12.33 -17.83
CA GLY A 143 -15.08 -13.69 -17.28
C GLY A 143 -13.99 -14.67 -17.74
N ALA A 144 -13.66 -15.57 -16.80
CA ALA A 144 -12.83 -16.80 -16.87
C ALA A 144 -11.32 -16.59 -16.61
N ALA A 145 -10.62 -17.34 -15.72
CA ALA A 145 -10.94 -18.56 -14.99
C ALA A 145 -9.94 -18.78 -13.81
N GLY A 146 -10.39 -19.43 -12.74
CA GLY A 146 -9.61 -20.54 -12.15
C GLY A 146 -8.59 -20.27 -11.04
N GLY A 147 -8.81 -19.30 -10.14
CA GLY A 147 -8.13 -19.26 -8.86
C GLY A 147 -9.07 -18.69 -7.80
N HIS A 148 -9.43 -19.48 -6.80
CA HIS A 148 -10.21 -18.99 -5.66
C HIS A 148 -9.33 -17.99 -4.90
N SER A 149 -9.40 -16.70 -5.26
CA SER A 149 -8.76 -15.65 -4.47
C SER A 149 -9.42 -15.65 -3.11
N LEU A 150 -8.64 -15.88 -2.06
CA LEU A 150 -9.08 -15.92 -0.66
C LEU A 150 -9.06 -14.51 -0.03
N GLY A 151 -8.81 -13.48 -0.84
CA GLY A 151 -8.72 -12.08 -0.43
C GLY A 151 -7.73 -11.30 -1.28
N GLU A 152 -7.51 -10.04 -0.91
CA GLU A 152 -6.56 -9.13 -1.53
C GLU A 152 -5.82 -8.34 -0.45
N LEU A 153 -4.53 -8.08 -0.66
CA LEU A 153 -3.80 -7.06 0.07
C LEU A 153 -3.77 -5.78 -0.76
N ILE A 154 -4.42 -4.74 -0.26
CA ILE A 154 -4.55 -3.45 -0.92
C ILE A 154 -3.46 -2.52 -0.35
N PRO A 155 -2.45 -2.12 -1.13
CA PRO A 155 -1.40 -1.24 -0.63
C PRO A 155 -1.95 0.17 -0.34
N CYS A 156 -1.90 0.63 0.92
CA CYS A 156 -2.36 1.97 1.29
C CYS A 156 -1.45 3.09 0.75
N GLY A 157 -0.26 2.74 0.25
CA GLY A 157 0.70 3.65 -0.37
C GLY A 157 0.63 3.69 -1.90
N GLY A 158 -0.43 3.14 -2.48
CA GLY A 158 -0.63 2.98 -3.92
C GLY A 158 0.01 1.70 -4.49
N GLY A 159 -0.62 1.15 -5.53
CA GLY A 159 -0.22 -0.09 -6.20
C GLY A 159 -1.42 -0.93 -6.61
N SER A 160 -1.21 -1.95 -7.45
CA SER A 160 -2.27 -2.92 -7.73
C SER A 160 -2.53 -3.78 -6.49
N PRO A 161 -3.80 -4.09 -6.16
CA PRO A 161 -4.12 -5.08 -5.15
C PRO A 161 -3.39 -6.39 -5.44
N ILE A 162 -2.85 -6.99 -4.39
CA ILE A 162 -2.11 -8.26 -4.49
C ILE A 162 -3.11 -9.38 -4.16
N PRO A 163 -3.50 -10.22 -5.14
CA PRO A 163 -4.48 -11.27 -4.89
C PRO A 163 -3.86 -12.38 -4.03
N LEU A 164 -4.62 -12.82 -3.02
CA LEU A 164 -4.23 -13.88 -2.10
C LEU A 164 -4.73 -15.22 -2.65
N THR A 165 -3.93 -15.82 -3.53
CA THR A 165 -4.31 -17.00 -4.32
C THR A 165 -4.10 -18.34 -3.64
N LYS A 166 -3.31 -18.39 -2.55
CA LYS A 166 -2.97 -19.61 -1.79
C LYS A 166 -3.35 -19.45 -0.33
N ARG A 167 -3.58 -20.56 0.38
CA ARG A 167 -3.80 -20.54 1.84
C ARG A 167 -2.56 -20.24 2.67
N ASN A 168 -1.36 -20.38 2.09
CA ASN A 168 -0.11 -20.08 2.76
C ASN A 168 0.76 -19.28 1.79
N LEU A 169 1.11 -18.05 2.18
CA LEU A 169 1.82 -17.09 1.36
C LEU A 169 3.02 -16.57 2.15
N LEU A 170 4.21 -16.77 1.60
CA LEU A 170 5.42 -16.17 2.12
C LEU A 170 5.55 -14.73 1.60
N VAL A 171 5.73 -13.78 2.52
CA VAL A 171 5.90 -12.36 2.19
C VAL A 171 7.33 -11.93 2.51
N GLY A 172 7.99 -11.30 1.56
CA GLY A 172 9.36 -10.84 1.76
C GLY A 172 9.95 -10.10 0.56
N ARG A 173 11.19 -9.66 0.71
CA ARG A 173 11.94 -8.96 -0.34
C ARG A 173 12.53 -9.91 -1.38
N ALA A 174 12.80 -11.16 -1.01
CA ALA A 174 13.42 -12.11 -1.91
C ALA A 174 12.45 -12.55 -3.01
N PRO A 175 12.91 -12.75 -4.26
CA PRO A 175 12.05 -13.19 -5.37
C PRO A 175 11.49 -14.60 -5.19
N ALA A 176 12.01 -15.37 -4.22
CA ALA A 176 11.49 -16.69 -3.87
C ALA A 176 10.22 -16.63 -2.98
N CYS A 177 9.74 -15.44 -2.60
CA CYS A 177 8.53 -15.26 -1.82
C CYS A 177 7.28 -15.22 -2.73
N ASP A 178 6.17 -15.78 -2.26
CA ASP A 178 4.90 -15.72 -2.99
C ASP A 178 4.42 -14.28 -3.20
N ILE A 179 4.61 -13.43 -2.18
CA ILE A 179 4.40 -11.99 -2.26
C ILE A 179 5.75 -11.31 -2.12
N THR A 180 6.25 -10.82 -3.25
CA THR A 180 7.53 -10.11 -3.31
C THR A 180 7.29 -8.61 -3.10
N LEU A 181 7.82 -8.07 -2.00
CA LEU A 181 7.81 -6.65 -1.68
C LEU A 181 9.23 -6.10 -1.86
N PRO A 182 9.56 -5.47 -3.01
CA PRO A 182 10.92 -5.02 -3.34
C PRO A 182 11.28 -3.73 -2.60
N SER A 183 11.31 -3.80 -1.27
CA SER A 183 11.69 -2.70 -0.37
C SER A 183 12.86 -3.12 0.51
N PRO A 184 13.91 -2.30 0.64
CA PRO A 184 15.08 -2.62 1.48
C PRO A 184 14.75 -2.73 2.97
N GLN A 185 13.60 -2.22 3.39
CA GLN A 185 13.12 -2.31 4.78
C GLN A 185 12.41 -3.64 5.06
N VAL A 186 12.08 -4.40 4.01
CA VAL A 186 11.48 -5.73 4.11
C VAL A 186 12.60 -6.76 4.11
N SER A 187 12.53 -7.70 5.04
CA SER A 187 13.50 -8.79 5.16
C SER A 187 13.32 -9.77 4.01
N SER A 188 14.36 -10.53 3.66
CA SER A 188 14.32 -11.48 2.54
C SER A 188 13.13 -12.44 2.64
N LYS A 189 12.89 -12.99 3.85
CA LYS A 189 11.66 -13.64 4.29
C LYS A 189 11.19 -12.86 5.52
N HIS A 190 10.08 -12.15 5.44
CA HIS A 190 9.68 -11.19 6.49
C HIS A 190 8.56 -11.75 7.35
N CYS A 191 7.45 -12.14 6.72
CA CYS A 191 6.32 -12.74 7.42
C CYS A 191 5.64 -13.80 6.56
N GLN A 192 4.81 -14.59 7.20
CA GLN A 192 3.97 -15.59 6.57
C GLN A 192 2.50 -15.24 6.80
N LEU A 193 1.70 -15.29 5.74
CA LEU A 193 0.25 -15.17 5.80
C LEU A 193 -0.37 -16.55 5.60
N GLU A 194 -1.20 -16.96 6.55
CA GLU A 194 -1.83 -18.27 6.56
C GLU A 194 -3.35 -18.11 6.74
N PHE A 195 -4.13 -18.73 5.85
CA PHE A 195 -5.58 -18.70 5.91
C PHE A 195 -6.07 -19.88 6.77
N LYS A 196 -6.58 -19.58 7.97
CA LYS A 196 -7.01 -20.56 8.99
C LYS A 196 -8.37 -20.18 9.56
N GLY A 197 -9.29 -21.15 9.62
CA GLY A 197 -10.63 -20.94 10.20
C GLY A 197 -11.41 -19.81 9.53
N GLY A 198 -11.19 -19.57 8.23
CA GLY A 198 -11.83 -18.46 7.52
C GLY A 198 -11.20 -17.09 7.71
N PHE A 199 -10.13 -16.97 8.50
CA PHE A 199 -9.41 -15.71 8.75
C PHE A 199 -7.97 -15.77 8.23
N TRP A 200 -7.44 -14.60 7.89
CA TRP A 200 -6.02 -14.44 7.60
C TRP A 200 -5.21 -14.28 8.87
N HIS A 201 -4.24 -15.14 9.09
CA HIS A 201 -3.33 -15.11 10.22
C HIS A 201 -1.94 -14.72 9.73
N VAL A 202 -1.41 -13.61 10.26
CA VAL A 202 -0.05 -13.15 9.94
C VAL A 202 0.92 -13.59 11.03
N ARG A 203 2.09 -14.07 10.64
CA ARG A 203 3.19 -14.46 11.55
C ARG A 203 4.51 -13.85 11.09
N ASP A 204 5.20 -13.16 11.97
CA ASP A 204 6.55 -12.67 11.71
C ASP A 204 7.58 -13.82 11.73
N LEU A 205 8.53 -13.82 10.80
CA LEU A 205 9.56 -14.86 10.68
C LEU A 205 10.93 -14.41 11.22
N GLY A 206 10.94 -13.52 12.21
CA GLY A 206 12.16 -12.93 12.77
C GLY A 206 12.65 -11.76 11.91
N SER A 207 11.72 -10.92 11.45
CA SER A 207 12.05 -9.80 10.60
C SER A 207 12.72 -8.65 11.36
N THR A 208 13.48 -7.81 10.65
CA THR A 208 14.25 -6.72 11.27
C THR A 208 13.38 -5.58 11.80
N ASN A 209 12.26 -5.31 11.12
CA ASN A 209 11.38 -4.18 11.43
C ASN A 209 10.04 -4.60 12.04
N GLY A 210 9.76 -5.90 12.09
CA GLY A 210 8.51 -6.48 12.58
C GLY A 210 7.31 -6.24 11.66
N ILE A 211 6.22 -6.93 11.98
CA ILE A 211 4.87 -6.63 11.49
C ILE A 211 4.14 -5.77 12.52
N ARG A 212 3.30 -4.84 12.06
CA ARG A 212 2.38 -4.08 12.92
C ARG A 212 0.96 -4.18 12.41
N VAL A 213 -0.02 -4.24 13.29
CA VAL A 213 -1.43 -4.15 12.93
C VAL A 213 -2.02 -3.01 13.74
N ASP A 214 -2.66 -2.05 13.06
CA ASP A 214 -3.17 -0.80 13.66
C ASP A 214 -2.11 -0.05 14.50
N GLY A 215 -0.85 -0.14 14.08
CA GLY A 215 0.29 0.53 14.71
C GLY A 215 0.97 -0.25 15.85
N ILE A 216 0.41 -1.36 16.31
CA ILE A 216 0.98 -2.20 17.38
C ILE A 216 1.80 -3.34 16.76
N VAL A 217 3.00 -3.61 17.29
CA VAL A 217 3.85 -4.71 16.81
C VAL A 217 3.32 -6.05 17.31
N HIS A 218 3.21 -7.03 16.42
CA HIS A 218 2.77 -8.38 16.75
C HIS A 218 3.81 -9.42 16.29
N LEU A 219 3.91 -10.56 16.99
CA LEU A 219 4.66 -11.74 16.51
C LEU A 219 3.78 -12.65 15.65
N ALA A 220 2.51 -12.76 16.04
CA ALA A 220 1.44 -13.38 15.28
C ALA A 220 0.13 -12.64 15.60
N LYS A 221 -0.78 -12.55 14.62
CA LYS A 221 -2.12 -11.97 14.82
C LYS A 221 -3.10 -12.47 13.75
N PHE A 222 -4.33 -12.79 14.13
CA PHE A 222 -5.46 -12.89 13.18
C PHE A 222 -5.92 -11.50 12.72
N LEU A 223 -5.98 -11.32 11.41
CA LEU A 223 -6.36 -10.10 10.74
C LEU A 223 -7.84 -10.12 10.40
N ARG A 224 -8.58 -9.07 10.78
CA ARG A 224 -9.97 -8.88 10.35
C ARG A 224 -10.05 -8.17 9.00
N PRO A 225 -11.13 -8.36 8.22
CA PRO A 225 -11.35 -7.58 7.00
C PRO A 225 -11.30 -6.08 7.27
N GLY A 226 -10.56 -5.34 6.46
CA GLY A 226 -10.36 -3.90 6.57
C GLY A 226 -9.26 -3.47 7.56
N GLU A 227 -8.63 -4.39 8.30
CA GLU A 227 -7.50 -4.03 9.18
C GLU A 227 -6.27 -3.61 8.38
N ILE A 228 -5.48 -2.71 8.96
CA ILE A 228 -4.24 -2.21 8.35
C ILE A 228 -3.04 -3.00 8.87
N LEU A 229 -2.57 -3.93 8.04
CA LEU A 229 -1.31 -4.64 8.21
C LEU A 229 -0.13 -3.80 7.71
N SER A 230 0.78 -3.47 8.61
CA SER A 230 2.06 -2.87 8.29
C SER A 230 3.16 -3.93 8.25
N ILE A 231 3.83 -4.08 7.10
CA ILE A 231 5.00 -4.93 6.92
C ILE A 231 6.21 -4.01 6.82
N ALA A 232 7.06 -4.00 7.85
CA ALA A 232 8.08 -2.98 8.07
C ALA A 232 7.52 -1.53 8.10
N LYS A 233 7.58 -0.80 6.98
CA LYS A 233 7.00 0.54 6.81
C LYS A 233 5.94 0.62 5.71
N LEU A 234 5.67 -0.50 5.03
CA LEU A 234 4.63 -0.58 4.01
C LEU A 234 3.32 -0.92 4.70
N ARG A 235 2.24 -0.22 4.35
CA ARG A 235 0.91 -0.43 4.91
C ARG A 235 0.00 -1.06 3.86
N PHE A 236 -0.75 -2.07 4.27
CA PHE A 236 -1.69 -2.81 3.45
C PHE A 236 -2.99 -2.95 4.21
N GLU A 237 -4.09 -2.65 3.55
CA GLU A 237 -5.42 -3.03 4.00
C GLU A 237 -5.70 -4.45 3.52
N ILE A 238 -6.21 -5.30 4.41
CA ILE A 238 -6.58 -6.67 4.05
C ILE A 238 -8.06 -6.77 3.72
N ALA A 239 -8.39 -7.06 2.46
CA ALA A 239 -9.75 -7.17 1.98
C ALA A 239 -10.10 -8.63 1.69
N TYR A 240 -11.02 -9.21 2.47
CA TYR A 240 -11.52 -10.56 2.24
C TYR A 240 -12.89 -10.76 2.88
N SER A 241 -13.62 -11.79 2.45
CA SER A 241 -14.85 -12.22 3.10
C SER A 241 -14.53 -13.37 4.06
N PRO A 242 -14.73 -13.20 5.38
CA PRO A 242 -14.47 -14.26 6.34
C PRO A 242 -15.49 -15.39 6.14
N LEU A 243 -15.05 -16.64 6.33
CA LEU A 243 -15.92 -17.83 6.22
C LEU A 243 -16.62 -18.17 7.55
N GLU A 244 -16.16 -17.61 8.66
CA GLU A 244 -16.64 -17.83 10.02
C GLU A 244 -16.80 -16.46 10.72
N ASP A 245 -17.62 -16.40 11.78
CA ASP A 245 -17.92 -15.14 12.48
C ASP A 245 -16.83 -14.69 13.45
N GLU A 246 -16.05 -15.64 14.00
CA GLU A 246 -15.05 -15.35 15.04
C GLU A 246 -13.70 -16.03 14.73
N PRO A 247 -12.57 -15.32 14.86
CA PRO A 247 -11.27 -15.92 14.61
C PRO A 247 -10.97 -17.03 15.63
N PRO A 248 -10.24 -18.09 15.23
CA PRO A 248 -9.77 -19.11 16.15
C PRO A 248 -9.03 -18.48 17.35
N GLN A 249 -9.30 -18.97 18.56
CA GLN A 249 -8.57 -18.51 19.75
C GLN A 249 -7.08 -18.79 19.58
N GLU A 250 -6.26 -17.74 19.67
CA GLU A 250 -4.80 -17.88 19.65
C GLU A 250 -4.37 -18.66 20.89
N GLU A 251 -3.93 -19.91 20.71
CA GLU A 251 -3.14 -20.61 21.71
C GLU A 251 -1.86 -19.82 21.92
N ASN A 252 -1.83 -19.00 22.96
CA ASN A 252 -0.76 -18.08 23.26
C ASN A 252 0.53 -18.87 23.57
N PRO A 253 1.52 -18.97 22.65
CA PRO A 253 2.69 -19.80 22.89
C PRO A 253 3.58 -19.24 24.02
N PHE A 254 3.36 -17.97 24.38
CA PHE A 254 4.01 -17.33 25.53
C PHE A 254 3.42 -17.74 26.87
N ALA A 255 2.20 -18.26 26.94
CA ALA A 255 1.66 -18.81 28.19
C ALA A 255 2.48 -20.01 28.66
N LEU A 256 2.96 -20.83 27.72
CA LEU A 256 3.85 -21.96 28.00
C LEU A 256 5.26 -21.49 28.38
N SER A 257 5.81 -20.49 27.67
CA SER A 257 7.19 -20.02 27.91
C SER A 257 7.36 -19.20 29.19
N LEU A 258 6.32 -18.47 29.64
CA LEU A 258 6.33 -17.80 30.96
C LEU A 258 6.14 -18.82 32.10
N MET A 259 5.33 -19.86 31.91
CA MET A 259 5.19 -20.95 32.90
C MET A 259 6.47 -21.80 33.00
N GLU A 260 7.13 -22.11 31.89
CA GLU A 260 8.41 -22.85 31.88
C GLU A 260 9.58 -22.03 32.44
N LYS A 261 9.70 -20.74 32.11
CA LYS A 261 10.76 -19.87 32.64
C LYS A 261 10.54 -19.41 34.08
N ALA A 262 9.31 -19.42 34.59
CA ALA A 262 9.03 -19.03 35.97
C ALA A 262 9.45 -20.08 36.99
N GLY A 263 9.81 -21.31 36.59
CA GLY A 263 10.32 -22.33 37.53
C GLY A 263 9.39 -22.59 38.71
N ILE A 264 8.10 -22.29 38.58
CA ILE A 264 7.09 -22.67 39.57
C ILE A 264 6.73 -24.10 39.22
N ALA A 265 7.61 -24.99 39.66
CA ALA A 265 7.24 -26.36 39.92
C ALA A 265 5.89 -26.33 40.64
N ARG A 266 4.88 -26.98 40.06
CA ARG A 266 3.67 -27.37 40.77
C ARG A 266 4.10 -28.09 42.04
N ARG A 267 4.14 -27.36 43.15
CA ARG A 267 4.49 -27.87 44.47
C ARG A 267 3.30 -27.57 45.39
N GLY A 268 2.36 -28.52 45.41
CA GLY A 268 1.23 -28.60 46.37
C GLY A 268 0.21 -27.47 46.26
N SER A 269 -1.07 -27.63 46.59
CA SER A 269 -1.73 -28.65 47.40
C SER A 269 -3.23 -28.71 47.05
N PRO A 270 -4.04 -29.43 47.82
CA PRO A 270 -4.86 -30.57 47.40
C PRO A 270 -6.15 -30.17 46.68
N ALA A 271 -6.69 -31.09 45.89
CA ALA A 271 -8.07 -31.03 45.45
C ALA A 271 -8.99 -31.02 46.68
N ALA A 272 -9.56 -29.86 46.98
CA ALA A 272 -10.75 -29.77 47.82
C ALA A 272 -11.92 -30.33 47.01
N GLU A 273 -12.32 -31.56 47.32
CA GLU A 273 -13.65 -32.05 46.95
C GLU A 273 -14.71 -31.23 47.69
N PRO A 274 -15.85 -30.98 47.04
CA PRO A 274 -17.11 -31.17 47.72
C PRO A 274 -17.99 -32.06 46.84
N ARG A 275 -18.15 -33.33 47.24
CA ARG A 275 -19.27 -34.17 46.79
C ARG A 275 -20.14 -34.55 47.99
N LEU A 276 -21.43 -34.42 47.72
CA LEU A 276 -22.59 -34.38 48.62
C LEU A 276 -22.74 -35.60 49.54
N PRO A 277 -23.45 -35.48 50.67
CA PRO A 277 -23.80 -36.62 51.52
C PRO A 277 -25.02 -37.37 50.96
N ARG A 278 -24.92 -38.69 50.80
CA ARG A 278 -26.07 -39.60 50.71
C ARG A 278 -25.78 -40.95 51.37
N GLU A 279 -26.29 -41.03 52.59
CA GLU A 279 -26.91 -42.13 53.37
C GLU A 279 -26.38 -43.58 53.36
N PRO A 280 -26.52 -44.28 54.52
CA PRO A 280 -25.99 -45.62 54.78
C PRO A 280 -26.99 -46.71 54.40
N ASP A 281 -26.52 -47.90 54.06
CA ASP A 281 -27.21 -49.16 54.41
C ASP A 281 -26.30 -50.38 54.20
N ASP A 282 -26.34 -51.26 55.21
CA ASP A 282 -26.17 -52.74 55.24
C ASP A 282 -24.95 -53.41 54.57
N GLU A 283 -24.30 -54.45 55.10
CA GLU A 283 -24.22 -55.21 56.36
C GLU A 283 -23.02 -56.21 56.13
N PRO A 284 -22.78 -57.29 56.90
CA PRO A 284 -21.63 -57.43 57.79
C PRO A 284 -20.61 -58.50 57.36
N ALA A 285 -19.40 -58.50 57.95
CA ALA A 285 -18.79 -59.74 58.47
C ALA A 285 -17.48 -59.51 59.25
N ARG A 286 -17.62 -59.62 60.58
CA ARG A 286 -16.90 -60.57 61.45
C ARG A 286 -15.38 -60.47 61.63
N LYS A 287 -15.06 -60.23 62.91
CA LYS A 287 -14.03 -60.88 63.77
C LYS A 287 -12.57 -60.49 63.43
N ARG A 288 -11.72 -60.09 64.37
CA ARG A 288 -11.45 -60.72 65.67
C ARG A 288 -10.51 -59.83 66.50
N TRP A 289 -10.67 -59.93 67.81
CA TRP A 289 -9.99 -59.20 68.89
C TRP A 289 -8.48 -59.48 69.01
N SER A 290 -7.78 -58.50 69.62
CA SER A 290 -6.87 -58.59 70.80
C SER A 290 -6.38 -57.13 71.05
N ILE A 291 -6.69 -56.35 72.11
CA ILE A 291 -6.61 -56.54 73.58
C ILE A 291 -5.21 -57.05 73.94
N ASP A 292 -4.27 -56.19 74.38
CA ASP A 292 -4.09 -55.90 75.82
C ASP A 292 -2.61 -55.77 76.19
N GLU A 293 -2.23 -54.68 76.86
CA GLU A 293 -1.26 -54.64 77.96
C GLU A 293 0.24 -54.58 77.57
N THR A 294 1.09 -53.70 78.09
CA THR A 294 1.18 -53.08 79.42
C THR A 294 1.96 -51.75 79.34
N GLY A 295 1.61 -50.76 80.17
CA GLY A 295 2.50 -49.64 80.41
C GLY A 295 1.90 -48.54 81.29
N THR A 296 1.79 -48.77 82.60
CA THR A 296 1.68 -47.71 83.60
C THR A 296 2.94 -47.75 84.46
N LEU A 297 3.63 -46.60 84.46
CA LEU A 297 4.70 -46.12 85.36
C LEU A 297 6.05 -46.86 85.37
#